data_AF-A0A517XU03-F1
#
_entry.id   AF-A0A517XU03-F1
#
_cell.length_a   1.000
_cell.length_b   1.000
_cell.length_c   1.000
_cell.angle_alpha   90.00
_cell.angle_beta   90.00
_cell.angle_gamma   90.00
#
_symmetry.space_group_name_H-M   'P 1'
#
loop_
_entity.id
_entity.type
_entity.pdbx_description
1 polymer ?
#
loop_
_entity_poly.entity_id
_entity_poly.type
_entity_poly.pdbx_seq_one_letter_code
_entity_poly.pdbx_strand_id
1 'polypeptide(L)'
;MPTNKPASPDQVATAVAALRSFWETGRASWGRVGATDDEAPAVTKKRAARRRKQVGYVHGNKTELLKRAAADEGMNHDTLAKAWKASRLYTSEQVEELCGLVERHAARFGPTHLTRVMAVADAKKRDALTRKAVRGRWGVTRLERAVQAVNGRREHVGNRPQIPDARPELLHALIALCEKWRRFGAAAGAKLSDELKVVVGRAAKAVERVQAVAAAELAPAGPTGPATTRT
;
A
#
# COMPACT_ATOMS: atom_id res chain seq x y z
N MET A 1 3.66 -17.96 -11.12
CA MET A 1 2.61 -17.31 -11.94
C MET A 1 1.37 -17.21 -11.06
N PRO A 2 0.78 -16.03 -10.80
CA PRO A 2 -0.52 -15.99 -10.12
C PRO A 2 -1.53 -16.72 -11.02
N THR A 3 -2.13 -17.78 -10.49
CA THR A 3 -3.11 -18.58 -11.23
C THR A 3 -4.38 -17.75 -11.37
N ASN A 4 -4.73 -17.36 -12.60
CA ASN A 4 -6.00 -16.69 -12.93
C ASN A 4 -7.19 -17.67 -12.83
N LYS A 5 -7.19 -18.57 -11.84
CA LYS A 5 -8.25 -19.54 -11.61
C LYS A 5 -9.50 -18.78 -11.13
N PRO A 6 -10.68 -19.04 -11.71
CA PRO A 6 -11.92 -18.44 -11.22
C PRO A 6 -12.08 -18.71 -9.71
N ALA A 7 -12.69 -17.76 -9.01
CA ALA A 7 -13.07 -17.95 -7.63
C ALA A 7 -14.25 -18.92 -7.53
N SER A 8 -14.38 -19.63 -6.41
CA SER A 8 -15.61 -20.39 -6.15
C SER A 8 -16.78 -19.42 -5.96
N PRO A 9 -18.03 -19.83 -6.22
CA PRO A 9 -19.21 -18.99 -5.99
C PRO A 9 -19.24 -18.36 -4.59
N ASP A 10 -18.91 -19.10 -3.54
CA ASP A 10 -18.86 -18.58 -2.16
C ASP A 10 -17.80 -17.49 -1.96
N GLN A 11 -16.64 -17.63 -2.62
CA GLN A 11 -15.59 -16.61 -2.58
C GLN A 11 -16.02 -15.33 -3.29
N VAL A 12 -16.77 -15.45 -4.39
CA VAL A 12 -17.33 -14.32 -5.12
C VAL A 12 -18.39 -13.61 -4.28
N ALA A 13 -19.36 -14.35 -3.73
CA ALA A 13 -20.41 -13.81 -2.88
C ALA A 13 -19.83 -13.07 -1.66
N THR A 14 -18.83 -13.67 -1.01
CA THR A 14 -18.10 -13.06 0.11
C THR A 14 -17.40 -11.76 -0.31
N ALA A 15 -16.73 -11.74 -1.46
CA ALA A 15 -16.05 -10.54 -1.96
C ALA A 15 -17.02 -9.39 -2.28
N VAL A 16 -18.18 -9.72 -2.87
CA VAL A 16 -19.24 -8.77 -3.19
C VAL A 16 -19.88 -8.21 -1.93
N ALA A 17 -20.26 -9.06 -0.97
CA ALA A 17 -20.81 -8.62 0.31
C ALA A 17 -19.83 -7.71 1.06
N ALA A 18 -18.54 -8.06 1.06
CA ALA A 18 -17.50 -7.23 1.67
C ALA A 18 -17.33 -5.87 0.96
N LEU A 19 -17.45 -5.81 -0.38
CA LEU A 19 -17.40 -4.55 -1.12
C LEU A 19 -18.56 -3.63 -0.76
N ARG A 20 -19.80 -4.15 -0.76
CA ARG A 20 -21.00 -3.39 -0.40
C ARG A 20 -20.90 -2.85 1.02
N SER A 21 -20.67 -3.75 1.99
CA SER A 21 -20.53 -3.39 3.41
C SER A 21 -19.43 -2.34 3.61
N PHE A 22 -18.27 -2.49 2.98
CA PHE A 22 -17.17 -1.52 3.08
C PHE A 22 -17.58 -0.13 2.58
N TRP A 23 -18.28 -0.04 1.44
CA TRP A 23 -18.74 1.25 0.91
C TRP A 23 -19.89 1.85 1.75
N GLU A 24 -20.84 1.02 2.17
CA GLU A 24 -22.00 1.43 2.99
C GLU A 24 -21.57 1.95 4.36
N THR A 25 -20.68 1.24 5.06
CA THR A 25 -20.08 1.73 6.32
C THR A 25 -19.39 3.07 6.09
N GLY A 26 -18.69 3.20 4.97
CA GLY A 26 -18.05 4.45 4.57
C GLY A 26 -19.03 5.61 4.40
N ARG A 27 -20.18 5.35 3.76
CA ARG A 27 -21.25 6.33 3.53
C ARG A 27 -22.01 6.68 4.82
N ALA A 28 -22.39 5.67 5.60
CA ALA A 28 -23.13 5.83 6.86
C ALA A 28 -22.31 6.61 7.89
N SER A 29 -21.04 6.24 8.04
CA SER A 29 -20.12 6.96 8.93
C SER A 29 -19.86 8.38 8.46
N TRP A 30 -19.69 8.61 7.15
CA TRP A 30 -19.60 9.97 6.62
C TRP A 30 -20.86 10.78 6.92
N GLY A 31 -22.06 10.22 6.88
CA GLY A 31 -23.28 10.94 7.26
C GLY A 31 -23.26 11.48 8.71
N ARG A 32 -22.57 10.77 9.63
CA ARG A 32 -22.41 11.18 11.04
C ARG A 32 -21.33 12.24 11.25
N VAL A 33 -20.34 12.30 10.36
CA VAL A 33 -19.14 13.14 10.49
C VAL A 33 -19.13 14.35 9.54
N GLY A 34 -19.62 14.12 8.33
CA GLY A 34 -19.43 14.91 7.12
C GLY A 34 -20.59 15.84 6.80
N ALA A 35 -21.54 16.06 7.71
CA ALA A 35 -22.36 17.27 7.69
C ALA A 35 -21.54 18.51 8.12
N THR A 36 -20.26 18.57 7.72
CA THR A 36 -19.31 19.66 7.94
C THR A 36 -19.23 20.50 6.66
N ASP A 37 -20.27 21.33 6.49
CA ASP A 37 -20.25 22.72 6.00
C ASP A 37 -19.81 23.09 4.57
N ASP A 38 -18.94 22.34 3.89
CA ASP A 38 -18.43 22.76 2.56
C ASP A 38 -19.37 22.39 1.39
N GLU A 39 -20.34 21.48 1.62
CA GLU A 39 -21.29 21.02 0.59
C GLU A 39 -22.75 21.44 0.87
N ALA A 40 -23.02 22.25 1.90
CA ALA A 40 -24.37 22.70 2.23
C ALA A 40 -24.75 24.01 1.48
N PRO A 41 -25.94 24.09 0.83
CA PRO A 41 -26.40 25.32 0.19
C PRO A 41 -26.43 26.48 1.19
N ALA A 42 -26.16 27.71 0.73
CA ALA A 42 -25.93 28.88 1.58
C ALA A 42 -27.06 29.15 2.61
N VAL A 43 -28.29 28.72 2.31
CA VAL A 43 -29.50 28.87 3.14
C VAL A 43 -29.43 28.04 4.45
N THR A 44 -28.66 26.94 4.50
CA THR A 44 -28.55 26.07 5.70
C THR A 44 -27.38 26.39 6.62
N LYS A 45 -26.47 27.29 6.22
CA LYS A 45 -25.25 27.61 6.99
C LYS A 45 -25.53 28.09 8.43
N LYS A 46 -26.60 28.87 8.64
CA LYS A 46 -26.98 29.40 9.96
C LYS A 46 -27.50 28.32 10.91
N ARG A 47 -28.26 27.34 10.40
CA ARG A 47 -28.76 26.17 11.16
C ARG A 47 -27.63 25.17 11.45
N ALA A 48 -26.76 24.93 10.47
CA ALA A 48 -25.56 24.10 10.65
C ALA A 48 -24.63 24.70 11.73
N ALA A 49 -24.36 26.01 11.69
CA ALA A 49 -23.56 26.71 12.69
C ALA A 49 -24.14 26.63 14.12
N ARG A 50 -25.47 26.68 14.30
CA ARG A 50 -26.11 26.47 15.62
C ARG A 50 -25.93 25.04 16.13
N ARG A 51 -26.06 24.03 15.25
CA ARG A 51 -25.73 22.64 15.58
C ARG A 51 -24.25 22.46 15.98
N ARG A 52 -23.30 23.19 15.34
CA ARG A 52 -21.86 23.15 15.71
C ARG A 52 -21.62 23.48 17.18
N LYS A 53 -22.32 24.51 17.69
CA LYS A 53 -22.17 24.96 19.08
C LYS A 53 -22.73 23.96 20.10
N GLN A 54 -23.64 23.10 19.67
CA GLN A 54 -24.34 22.13 20.52
C GLN A 54 -23.66 20.75 20.56
N VAL A 55 -22.95 20.37 19.48
CA VAL A 55 -22.29 19.05 19.37
C VAL A 55 -20.79 19.12 19.73
N GLY A 56 -20.26 20.28 20.10
CA GLY A 56 -18.85 20.40 20.52
C GLY A 56 -17.88 20.01 19.40
N TYR A 57 -18.21 20.33 18.15
CA TYR A 57 -17.30 20.16 17.00
C TYR A 57 -16.16 21.18 17.13
N VAL A 58 -15.17 20.85 17.94
CA VAL A 58 -13.90 21.56 17.98
C VAL A 58 -13.18 21.22 16.68
N HIS A 59 -13.17 22.17 15.75
CA HIS A 59 -12.25 22.17 14.62
C HIS A 59 -10.84 21.83 15.13
N GLY A 60 -10.37 20.62 14.85
CA GLY A 60 -9.04 20.20 15.31
C GLY A 60 -8.82 18.70 15.43
N ASN A 61 -9.85 17.89 15.69
CA ASN A 61 -9.61 16.46 15.98
C ASN A 61 -10.33 15.46 15.06
N LYS A 62 -10.16 15.64 13.75
CA LYS A 62 -10.62 14.69 12.72
C LYS A 62 -10.13 13.26 13.01
N THR A 63 -8.94 13.12 13.56
CA THR A 63 -8.34 11.83 13.93
C THR A 63 -9.09 11.14 15.06
N GLU A 64 -9.34 11.81 16.20
CA GLU A 64 -10.12 11.21 17.30
C GLU A 64 -11.55 10.90 16.89
N LEU A 65 -12.13 11.77 16.06
CA LEU A 65 -13.47 11.54 15.54
C LEU A 65 -13.53 10.31 14.62
N LEU A 66 -12.54 10.14 13.74
CA LEU A 66 -12.36 8.91 12.96
C LEU A 66 -12.13 7.68 13.85
N LYS A 67 -11.34 7.80 14.93
CA LYS A 67 -11.11 6.69 15.87
C LYS A 67 -12.41 6.27 16.57
N ARG A 68 -13.22 7.23 17.04
CA ARG A 68 -14.53 6.96 17.65
C ARG A 68 -15.48 6.29 16.67
N ALA A 69 -15.66 6.88 15.49
CA ALA A 69 -16.52 6.29 14.46
C ALA A 69 -16.04 4.90 14.02
N ALA A 70 -14.72 4.66 14.00
CA ALA A 70 -14.16 3.35 13.69
C ALA A 70 -14.41 2.34 14.82
N ALA A 71 -14.35 2.77 16.09
CA ALA A 71 -14.71 1.94 17.23
C ALA A 71 -16.19 1.55 17.20
N ASP A 72 -17.09 2.49 16.89
CA ASP A 72 -18.54 2.23 16.76
C ASP A 72 -18.85 1.20 15.65
N GLU A 73 -18.06 1.19 14.58
CA GLU A 73 -18.19 0.28 13.44
C GLU A 73 -17.33 -1.00 13.55
N GLY A 74 -16.58 -1.18 14.65
CA GLY A 74 -15.67 -2.31 14.83
C GLY A 74 -14.52 -2.38 13.81
N MET A 75 -14.10 -1.25 13.25
CA MET A 75 -13.05 -1.14 12.23
C MET A 75 -11.79 -0.45 12.77
N ASN A 76 -10.65 -0.69 12.11
CA ASN A 76 -9.48 0.17 12.27
C ASN A 76 -9.76 1.56 11.65
N HIS A 77 -9.36 2.64 12.33
CA HIS A 77 -9.51 4.01 11.83
C HIS A 77 -8.96 4.23 10.40
N ASP A 78 -7.86 3.57 10.01
CA ASP A 78 -7.31 3.66 8.64
C ASP A 78 -8.23 2.96 7.62
N THR A 79 -8.83 1.83 7.99
CA THR A 79 -9.84 1.13 7.17
C THR A 79 -11.08 2.00 6.98
N LEU A 80 -11.56 2.65 8.04
CA LEU A 80 -12.71 3.54 7.96
C LEU A 80 -12.41 4.78 7.09
N ALA A 81 -11.22 5.37 7.23
CA ALA A 81 -10.81 6.50 6.40
C ALA A 81 -10.79 6.13 4.90
N LYS A 82 -10.38 4.89 4.57
CA LYS A 82 -10.45 4.36 3.19
C LYS A 82 -11.90 4.12 2.76
N ALA A 83 -12.76 3.58 3.62
CA ALA A 83 -14.18 3.42 3.34
C ALA A 83 -14.85 4.76 3.02
N TRP A 84 -14.55 5.82 3.79
CA TRP A 84 -15.02 7.18 3.52
C TRP A 84 -14.52 7.71 2.17
N LYS A 85 -13.24 7.49 1.86
CA LYS A 85 -12.70 7.90 0.58
C LYS A 85 -13.40 7.13 -0.57
N ALA A 86 -13.74 5.86 -0.37
CA ALA A 86 -14.47 5.06 -1.35
C ALA A 86 -15.90 5.60 -1.56
N SER A 87 -16.62 5.93 -0.50
CA SER A 87 -17.99 6.45 -0.59
C SER A 87 -18.08 7.81 -1.29
N ARG A 88 -17.00 8.60 -1.27
CA ARG A 88 -16.89 9.87 -2.02
C ARG A 88 -16.48 9.70 -3.48
N LEU A 89 -15.78 8.61 -3.81
CA LEU A 89 -15.26 8.37 -5.16
C LEU A 89 -16.20 7.55 -6.04
N TYR A 90 -17.14 6.83 -5.43
CA TYR A 90 -18.07 5.94 -6.12
C TYR A 90 -19.49 6.20 -5.67
N THR A 91 -20.41 6.31 -6.62
CA THR A 91 -21.86 6.34 -6.35
C THR A 91 -22.38 4.94 -6.01
N SER A 92 -23.62 4.85 -5.54
CA SER A 92 -24.27 3.57 -5.24
C SER A 92 -24.36 2.70 -6.51
N GLU A 93 -24.72 3.32 -7.63
CA GLU A 93 -24.87 2.66 -8.93
C GLU A 93 -23.53 2.12 -9.43
N GLN A 94 -22.44 2.87 -9.24
CA GLN A 94 -21.10 2.43 -9.63
C GLN A 94 -20.60 1.25 -8.79
N VAL A 95 -20.95 1.20 -7.49
CA VAL A 95 -20.60 0.06 -6.63
C VAL A 95 -21.40 -1.18 -7.02
N GLU A 96 -22.68 -1.04 -7.35
CA GLU A 96 -23.49 -2.17 -7.83
C GLU A 96 -23.04 -2.66 -9.21
N GLU A 97 -22.68 -1.76 -10.13
CA GLU A 97 -22.07 -2.14 -11.42
C GLU A 97 -20.77 -2.93 -11.21
N LEU A 98 -19.93 -2.47 -10.28
CA LEU A 98 -18.71 -3.17 -9.90
C LEU A 98 -19.00 -4.55 -9.32
N CYS A 99 -19.94 -4.67 -8.38
CA CYS A 99 -20.36 -5.95 -7.80
C CYS A 99 -20.83 -6.94 -8.87
N GLY A 100 -21.71 -6.50 -9.78
CA GLY A 100 -22.17 -7.33 -10.89
C GLY A 100 -21.04 -7.69 -11.87
N LEU A 101 -20.01 -6.85 -12.01
CA LEU A 101 -18.81 -7.21 -12.79
C LEU A 101 -17.97 -8.28 -12.09
N VAL A 102 -17.83 -8.20 -10.76
CA VAL A 102 -17.11 -9.20 -9.96
C VAL A 102 -17.79 -10.57 -10.05
N GLU A 103 -19.12 -10.60 -9.96
CA GLU A 103 -19.94 -11.81 -10.12
C GLU A 103 -19.77 -12.43 -11.50
N ARG A 104 -20.01 -11.64 -12.56
CA ARG A 104 -19.92 -12.10 -13.96
C ARG A 104 -18.57 -12.72 -14.33
N HIS A 105 -17.47 -12.23 -13.74
CA HIS A 105 -16.12 -12.72 -14.05
C HIS A 105 -15.55 -13.68 -13.00
N ALA A 106 -16.33 -14.03 -11.97
CA ALA A 106 -15.90 -14.83 -10.82
C ALA A 106 -14.55 -14.35 -10.24
N ALA A 107 -14.42 -13.04 -10.02
CA ALA A 107 -13.20 -12.40 -9.58
C ALA A 107 -13.12 -12.32 -8.04
N ARG A 108 -11.90 -12.41 -7.48
CA ARG A 108 -11.66 -12.18 -6.03
C ARG A 108 -11.47 -10.70 -5.71
N PHE A 109 -12.25 -9.82 -6.34
CA PHE A 109 -12.09 -8.38 -6.21
C PHE A 109 -12.90 -7.88 -5.01
N GLY A 110 -12.22 -7.52 -3.93
CA GLY A 110 -12.81 -7.06 -2.66
C GLY A 110 -12.34 -5.66 -2.23
N PRO A 111 -12.64 -5.21 -0.99
CA PRO A 111 -12.26 -3.90 -0.46
C PRO A 111 -10.76 -3.55 -0.59
N THR A 112 -9.89 -4.55 -0.42
CA THR A 112 -8.43 -4.38 -0.61
C THR A 112 -8.09 -3.98 -2.05
N HIS A 113 -8.77 -4.56 -3.05
CA HIS A 113 -8.55 -4.21 -4.45
C HIS A 113 -9.07 -2.78 -4.73
N LEU A 114 -10.26 -2.46 -4.21
CA LEU A 114 -10.85 -1.13 -4.32
C LEU A 114 -9.92 -0.05 -3.74
N THR A 115 -9.36 -0.29 -2.56
CA THR A 115 -8.39 0.62 -1.91
C THR A 115 -7.16 0.87 -2.79
N ARG A 116 -6.66 -0.14 -3.51
CA ARG A 116 -5.51 0.03 -4.42
C ARG A 116 -5.86 0.89 -5.63
N VAL A 117 -7.00 0.66 -6.29
CA VAL A 117 -7.39 1.47 -7.46
C VAL A 117 -7.72 2.92 -7.09
N MET A 118 -8.16 3.19 -5.86
CA MET A 118 -8.38 4.55 -5.36
C MET A 118 -7.10 5.41 -5.25
N ALA A 119 -5.92 4.82 -5.44
CA ALA A 119 -4.68 5.57 -5.59
C ALA A 119 -4.52 6.20 -6.99
N VAL A 120 -5.33 5.79 -7.98
CA VAL A 120 -5.37 6.42 -9.30
C VAL A 120 -6.30 7.63 -9.25
N ALA A 121 -5.71 8.83 -9.37
CA ALA A 121 -6.44 10.10 -9.25
C ALA A 121 -7.48 10.29 -10.36
N ASP A 122 -7.07 10.06 -11.62
CA ASP A 122 -7.95 10.17 -12.78
C ASP A 122 -9.06 9.11 -12.76
N ALA A 123 -10.31 9.56 -12.83
CA ALA A 123 -11.48 8.69 -12.71
C ALA A 123 -11.63 7.71 -13.89
N LYS A 124 -11.33 8.14 -15.13
CA LYS A 124 -11.46 7.30 -16.32
C LYS A 124 -10.42 6.18 -16.32
N LYS A 125 -9.16 6.51 -16.00
CA LYS A 125 -8.07 5.54 -15.84
C LYS A 125 -8.36 4.55 -14.71
N ARG A 126 -8.92 5.02 -13.60
CA ARG A 126 -9.32 4.17 -12.47
C ARG A 126 -10.40 3.16 -12.87
N ASP A 127 -11.47 3.61 -13.53
CA ASP A 127 -12.54 2.71 -14.00
C ASP A 127 -12.00 1.68 -15.02
N ALA A 128 -11.25 2.12 -16.02
CA ALA A 128 -10.65 1.23 -17.01
C ALA A 128 -9.74 0.17 -16.36
N LEU A 129 -8.93 0.58 -15.37
CA LEU A 129 -8.06 -0.32 -14.61
C LEU A 129 -8.85 -1.32 -13.77
N THR A 130 -9.91 -0.88 -13.10
CA THR A 130 -10.82 -1.74 -12.33
C THR A 130 -11.45 -2.80 -13.22
N ARG A 131 -12.04 -2.40 -14.36
CA ARG A 131 -12.64 -3.34 -15.33
C ARG A 131 -11.61 -4.36 -15.84
N LYS A 132 -10.40 -3.91 -16.16
CA LYS A 132 -9.31 -4.78 -16.60
C LYS A 132 -8.88 -5.77 -15.51
N ALA A 133 -8.82 -5.31 -14.26
CA ALA A 133 -8.45 -6.13 -13.11
C ALA A 133 -9.50 -7.21 -12.81
N VAL A 134 -10.80 -6.85 -12.84
CA VAL A 134 -11.90 -7.80 -12.62
C VAL A 134 -11.96 -8.84 -13.74
N ARG A 135 -11.98 -8.41 -15.02
CA ARG A 135 -11.98 -9.33 -16.17
C ARG A 135 -10.77 -10.26 -16.18
N GLY A 136 -9.60 -9.72 -15.87
CA GLY A 136 -8.35 -10.46 -15.82
C GLY A 136 -8.17 -11.28 -14.54
N ARG A 137 -9.10 -11.21 -13.58
CA ARG A 137 -9.03 -11.83 -12.25
C ARG A 137 -7.71 -11.56 -11.54
N TRP A 138 -7.25 -10.30 -11.58
CA TRP A 138 -5.97 -9.93 -11.00
C TRP A 138 -6.00 -10.06 -9.48
N GLY A 139 -4.97 -10.69 -8.92
CA GLY A 139 -4.69 -10.58 -7.49
C GLY A 139 -4.10 -9.21 -7.12
N VAL A 140 -4.09 -8.90 -5.83
CA VAL A 140 -3.64 -7.61 -5.26
C VAL A 140 -2.26 -7.19 -5.77
N THR A 141 -1.28 -8.10 -5.81
CA THR A 141 0.09 -7.78 -6.27
C THR A 141 0.15 -7.35 -7.74
N ARG A 142 -0.65 -7.99 -8.61
CA ARG A 142 -0.70 -7.62 -10.03
C ARG A 142 -1.40 -6.29 -10.21
N LEU A 143 -2.49 -6.07 -9.48
CA LEU A 143 -3.20 -4.79 -9.47
C LEU A 143 -2.33 -3.64 -8.99
N GLU A 144 -1.58 -3.83 -7.91
CA GLU A 144 -0.68 -2.83 -7.35
C GLU A 144 0.40 -2.41 -8.35
N ARG A 145 1.03 -3.36 -9.06
CA ARG A 145 1.99 -3.05 -10.13
C ARG A 145 1.35 -2.24 -11.26
N ALA A 146 0.10 -2.55 -11.61
CA ALA A 146 -0.61 -1.82 -12.65
C ALA A 146 -1.00 -0.40 -12.19
N VAL A 147 -1.41 -0.22 -10.94
CA VAL A 147 -1.64 1.10 -10.33
C VAL A 147 -0.34 1.92 -10.33
N GLN A 148 0.80 1.31 -9.98
CA GLN A 148 2.11 1.96 -10.05
C GLN A 148 2.48 2.37 -11.49
N ALA A 149 2.21 1.52 -12.47
CA ALA A 149 2.45 1.85 -13.87
C ALA A 149 1.60 3.04 -14.35
N VAL A 150 0.34 3.14 -13.90
CA VAL A 150 -0.55 4.26 -14.25
C VAL A 150 -0.14 5.58 -13.60
N ASN A 151 0.29 5.53 -12.34
CA ASN A 151 0.69 6.72 -11.58
C ASN A 151 2.14 7.16 -11.86
N GLY A 152 2.89 6.36 -12.61
CA GLY A 152 4.34 6.50 -12.71
C GLY A 152 5.06 5.94 -11.49
N ARG A 153 6.33 5.58 -11.67
CA ARG A 153 7.20 5.20 -10.55
C ARG A 153 7.49 6.47 -9.76
N ARG A 154 6.98 6.58 -8.53
CA ARG A 154 7.49 7.62 -7.62
C ARG A 154 8.98 7.34 -7.42
N GLU A 155 9.80 8.37 -7.56
CA GLU A 155 11.26 8.27 -7.42
C GLU A 155 11.68 7.65 -6.08
N HIS A 156 10.88 7.90 -5.04
CA HIS A 156 11.08 7.38 -3.68
C HIS A 156 9.89 6.54 -3.21
N VAL A 157 9.61 5.39 -3.86
CA VAL A 157 8.67 4.40 -3.31
C VAL A 157 9.34 3.52 -2.26
N GLY A 158 8.68 3.37 -1.12
CA GLY A 158 9.12 2.54 0.01
C GLY A 158 9.40 3.37 1.26
N ASN A 159 9.46 2.72 2.42
CA ASN A 159 10.03 3.36 3.60
C ASN A 159 11.48 3.71 3.28
N ARG A 160 11.88 4.96 3.52
CA ARG A 160 13.30 5.32 3.52
C ARG A 160 13.99 4.31 4.43
N PRO A 161 15.00 3.57 3.94
CA PRO A 161 15.75 2.66 4.80
C PRO A 161 16.24 3.46 6.00
N GLN A 162 15.95 2.97 7.20
CA GLN A 162 16.54 3.55 8.41
C GLN A 162 18.04 3.25 8.34
N ILE A 163 18.84 4.30 8.29
CA ILE A 163 20.30 4.19 8.25
C ILE A 163 20.76 4.19 9.71
N PRO A 164 21.37 3.10 10.23
CA PRO A 164 21.88 3.08 11.60
C PRO A 164 23.02 4.10 11.79
N ASP A 165 23.06 4.76 12.96
CA ASP A 165 24.11 5.72 13.29
C ASP A 165 25.43 5.04 13.70
N ALA A 166 25.32 3.89 14.37
CA ALA A 166 26.48 3.13 14.81
C ALA A 166 27.15 2.42 13.62
N ARG A 167 28.45 2.66 13.43
CA ARG A 167 29.22 2.07 12.32
C ARG A 167 29.10 0.54 12.21
N PRO A 168 29.19 -0.26 13.29
CA PRO A 168 29.01 -1.71 13.19
C PRO A 168 27.63 -2.11 12.66
N GLU A 169 26.57 -1.43 13.11
CA GLU A 169 25.20 -1.67 12.66
C GLU A 169 25.02 -1.29 11.18
N LEU A 170 25.64 -0.19 10.73
CA LEU A 170 25.66 0.20 9.33
C LEU A 170 26.33 -0.86 8.45
N LEU A 171 27.48 -1.40 8.88
CA LEU A 171 28.19 -2.46 8.17
C LEU A 171 27.35 -3.74 8.08
N HIS A 172 26.70 -4.14 9.17
CA HIS A 172 25.76 -5.27 9.17
C HIS A 172 24.58 -5.05 8.21
N ALA A 173 23.97 -3.87 8.22
CA ALA A 173 22.88 -3.52 7.31
C ALA A 173 23.34 -3.60 5.84
N LEU A 174 24.55 -3.10 5.54
CA LEU A 174 25.14 -3.16 4.20
C LEU A 174 25.38 -4.61 3.75
N ILE A 175 25.94 -5.45 4.62
CA ILE A 175 26.15 -6.89 4.34
C ILE A 175 24.82 -7.58 4.01
N ALA A 176 23.77 -7.34 4.81
CA ALA A 176 22.45 -7.91 4.59
C ALA A 176 21.82 -7.45 3.25
N LEU A 177 22.00 -6.18 2.87
CA LEU A 177 21.56 -5.66 1.58
C LEU A 177 22.31 -6.32 0.41
N CYS A 178 23.63 -6.49 0.54
CA CYS A 178 24.45 -7.19 -0.45
C CYS A 178 23.99 -8.63 -0.64
N GLU A 179 23.73 -9.34 0.45
CA GLU A 179 23.23 -10.72 0.40
C GLU A 179 21.85 -10.79 -0.26
N LYS A 180 20.93 -9.90 0.09
CA LYS A 180 19.61 -9.82 -0.53
C LYS A 180 19.70 -9.57 -2.04
N TRP A 181 20.61 -8.69 -2.47
CA TRP A 181 20.86 -8.44 -3.89
C TRP A 181 21.40 -9.69 -4.61
N ARG A 182 22.37 -10.39 -4.01
CA ARG A 182 22.94 -11.62 -4.58
C ARG A 182 21.88 -12.72 -4.73
N ARG A 183 21.08 -12.96 -3.69
CA ARG A 183 19.95 -13.92 -3.72
C ARG A 183 18.94 -13.57 -4.81
N PHE A 184 18.61 -12.29 -4.95
CA PHE A 184 17.76 -11.80 -6.03
C PHE A 184 18.38 -12.05 -7.41
N GLY A 185 19.66 -11.68 -7.61
CA GLY A 185 20.37 -11.86 -8.87
C GLY A 185 20.42 -13.33 -9.31
N ALA A 186 20.69 -14.25 -8.37
CA ALA A 186 20.68 -15.68 -8.62
C ALA A 186 19.28 -16.18 -9.06
N ALA A 187 18.22 -15.79 -8.34
CA ALA A 187 16.84 -16.18 -8.67
C ALA A 187 16.32 -15.54 -9.97
N ALA A 188 16.79 -14.33 -10.29
CA ALA A 188 16.41 -13.60 -11.50
C ALA A 188 17.16 -14.09 -12.73
N GLY A 189 18.40 -14.58 -12.59
CA GLY A 189 19.29 -14.94 -13.70
C GLY A 189 18.66 -15.87 -14.75
N ALA A 190 17.86 -16.84 -14.32
CA ALA A 190 17.15 -17.75 -15.22
C ALA A 190 16.06 -17.09 -16.09
N LYS A 191 15.65 -15.87 -15.75
CA LYS A 191 14.55 -15.12 -16.40
C LYS A 191 15.04 -13.90 -17.18
N LEU A 192 16.34 -13.61 -17.13
CA LEU A 192 16.94 -12.46 -17.82
C LEU A 192 17.37 -12.84 -19.24
N SER A 193 17.40 -11.85 -20.14
CA SER A 193 18.08 -11.99 -21.43
C SER A 193 19.60 -12.14 -21.23
N ASP A 194 20.31 -12.69 -22.21
CA ASP A 194 21.75 -12.93 -22.08
C ASP A 194 22.55 -11.63 -21.89
N GLU A 195 22.14 -10.55 -22.56
CA GLU A 195 22.73 -9.21 -22.35
C GLU A 195 22.58 -8.75 -20.88
N LEU A 196 21.38 -8.89 -20.31
CA LEU A 196 21.13 -8.52 -18.92
C LEU A 196 21.87 -9.46 -17.95
N LYS A 197 22.02 -10.75 -18.26
CA LYS A 197 22.82 -11.67 -17.43
C LYS A 197 24.26 -11.20 -17.30
N VAL A 198 24.87 -10.70 -18.38
CA VAL A 198 26.24 -10.16 -18.34
C VAL A 198 26.32 -8.93 -17.43
N VAL A 199 25.41 -7.97 -17.59
CA VAL A 199 25.39 -6.75 -16.77
C VAL A 199 25.12 -7.05 -15.30
N VAL A 200 24.11 -7.88 -15.01
CA VAL A 200 23.78 -8.31 -13.64
C VAL A 200 24.93 -9.12 -13.02
N GLY A 201 25.63 -9.95 -13.80
CA GLY A 201 26.80 -10.70 -13.34
C GLY A 201 27.95 -9.78 -12.90
N ARG A 202 28.23 -8.70 -13.64
CA ARG A 202 29.22 -7.69 -13.25
C ARG A 202 28.80 -6.98 -11.95
N ALA A 203 27.53 -6.57 -11.86
CA ALA A 203 27.01 -5.95 -10.65
C ALA A 203 27.07 -6.89 -9.43
N ALA A 204 26.79 -8.19 -9.61
CA ALA A 204 26.87 -9.18 -8.54
C ALA A 204 28.30 -9.31 -7.99
N LYS A 205 29.32 -9.32 -8.86
CA LYS A 205 30.74 -9.33 -8.45
C LYS A 205 31.12 -8.05 -7.67
N ALA A 206 30.65 -6.89 -8.11
CA ALA A 206 30.88 -5.64 -7.40
C ALA A 206 30.23 -5.66 -6.00
N VAL A 207 28.99 -6.14 -5.89
CA VAL A 207 28.28 -6.28 -4.61
C VAL A 207 28.96 -7.30 -3.69
N GLU A 208 29.49 -8.39 -4.22
CA GLU A 208 30.29 -9.35 -3.45
C GLU A 208 31.56 -8.72 -2.89
N ARG A 209 32.24 -7.87 -3.67
CA ARG A 209 33.40 -7.11 -3.18
C ARG A 209 33.01 -6.14 -2.06
N VAL A 210 31.88 -5.42 -2.17
CA VAL A 210 31.38 -4.55 -1.10
C VAL A 210 31.10 -5.36 0.17
N GLN A 211 30.45 -6.52 0.03
CA GLN A 211 30.17 -7.42 1.16
C GLN A 211 31.47 -7.87 1.85
N ALA A 212 32.49 -8.26 1.08
CA ALA A 212 33.77 -8.71 1.61
C ALA A 212 34.52 -7.58 2.36
N VAL A 213 34.54 -6.37 1.81
CA VAL A 213 35.16 -5.20 2.47
C VAL A 213 34.42 -4.85 3.75
N ALA A 214 33.09 -4.79 3.72
CA ALA A 214 32.28 -4.50 4.91
C ALA A 214 32.48 -5.56 6.02
N ALA A 215 32.60 -6.84 5.65
CA ALA A 215 32.88 -7.91 6.60
C ALA A 215 34.29 -7.82 7.20
N ALA A 216 35.30 -7.45 6.39
CA ALA A 216 36.67 -7.25 6.86
C ALA A 216 36.77 -6.07 7.83
N GLU A 217 36.04 -4.97 7.59
CA GLU A 217 35.98 -3.82 8.51
C GLU A 217 35.30 -4.14 9.84
N LEU A 218 34.40 -5.13 9.86
CA LEU A 218 33.71 -5.56 11.07
C LEU A 218 34.54 -6.54 11.90
N ALA A 219 35.51 -7.22 11.29
CA ALA A 219 36.39 -8.14 12.02
C ALA A 219 37.08 -7.38 13.16
N PRO A 220 37.11 -7.94 14.39
CA PRO A 220 37.81 -7.29 15.48
C PRO A 220 39.23 -7.00 15.02
N ALA A 221 39.72 -5.78 15.26
CA ALA A 221 41.13 -5.47 15.08
C ALA A 221 41.88 -6.59 15.82
N GLY A 222 42.56 -7.45 15.06
CA GLY A 222 43.30 -8.58 15.64
C GLY A 222 44.17 -8.04 16.77
N PRO A 223 44.46 -8.85 17.81
CA PRO A 223 45.19 -8.38 18.98
C PRO A 223 46.42 -7.62 18.48
N THR A 224 46.41 -6.30 18.66
CA THR A 224 47.58 -5.47 18.43
C THR A 224 48.66 -6.11 19.27
N GLY A 225 49.64 -6.72 18.60
CA GLY A 225 50.65 -7.55 19.24
C GLY A 225 51.26 -6.85 20.45
N PRO A 226 51.71 -7.61 21.47
CA PRO A 226 52.15 -7.05 22.73
C PRO A 226 53.17 -5.95 22.48
N ALA A 227 52.88 -4.76 23.02
CA ALA A 227 53.81 -3.63 23.04
C ALA A 227 55.16 -4.15 23.51
N THR A 228 56.13 -4.21 22.61
CA THR A 228 57.47 -4.68 22.93
C THR A 228 58.11 -3.62 23.83
N THR A 229 57.98 -3.80 25.13
CA THR A 229 58.72 -3.03 26.12
C THR A 229 60.19 -3.37 25.92
N ARG A 230 60.93 -2.50 25.23
CA ARG A 230 62.39 -2.51 25.26
C ARG A 230 62.81 -1.96 26.61
N THR A 231 63.40 -2.81 27.43
CA THR A 231 64.17 -2.44 28.62
C THR A 231 65.64 -2.36 28.25
#